data_AF-A0A820P192-F1
#
_entry.id   AF-A0A820P192-F1
#
_cell.length_a   1.000
_cell.length_b   1.000
_cell.length_c   1.000
_cell.angle_alpha   90.00
_cell.angle_beta   90.00
_cell.angle_gamma   90.00
#
_symmetry.space_group_name_H-M   'P 1'
#
loop_
_entity.id
_entity.type
_entity.pdbx_description
1 polymer ?
#
loop_
_entity_poly.entity_id
_entity_poly.type
_entity_poly.pdbx_seq_one_letter_code
_entity_poly.pdbx_strand_id
1 'polypeptide(L)'
;GVGEPLNETAYGEGLVVRGKHILFIQPPASSALYHRVSSQSLYMHPLSTFAIIPQTYDSYAAAYRQTWSALTDTLPLNVHLLTFEQLAPQIYRIRVEHYFELNEDETHSHPVTFDLQSIFKSIGQISEFTELTLTANLPLTDLKRLTWLSGEQESSHIFVP
;
A
#
# COMPACT_ATOMS: atom_id res chain seq x y z
N GLY A 1 24.06 9.71 24.64
CA GLY A 1 23.28 8.46 24.86
C GLY A 1 22.11 8.81 25.74
N VAL A 2 20.98 8.11 25.62
CA VAL A 2 19.74 8.43 26.34
C VAL A 2 19.93 8.38 27.87
N GLY A 3 20.92 7.64 28.37
CA GLY A 3 21.39 7.77 29.76
C GLY A 3 20.50 7.08 30.80
N GLU A 4 19.52 6.30 30.35
CA GLU A 4 18.56 5.58 31.16
C GLU A 4 18.42 4.13 30.67
N PRO A 5 18.08 3.17 31.57
CA PRO A 5 17.77 1.81 31.16
C PRO A 5 16.41 1.74 30.45
N LEU A 6 16.27 0.81 29.51
CA LEU A 6 14.97 0.44 28.94
C LEU A 6 14.19 -0.37 29.99
N ASN A 7 13.41 0.33 30.82
CA ASN A 7 12.70 -0.22 31.98
C ASN A 7 11.29 0.37 32.07
N GLU A 8 10.47 0.13 31.06
CA GLU A 8 9.09 0.62 31.02
C GLU A 8 8.22 -0.02 32.10
N THR A 9 7.42 0.81 32.76
CA THR A 9 6.49 0.38 33.82
C THR A 9 5.08 0.89 33.56
N ALA A 10 4.07 0.12 33.96
CA ALA A 10 2.67 0.54 34.02
C ALA A 10 2.10 0.23 35.41
N TYR A 11 1.45 1.21 36.05
CA TYR A 11 0.88 1.07 37.40
C TYR A 11 1.88 0.64 38.49
N GLY A 12 3.16 1.00 38.34
CA GLY A 12 4.23 0.62 39.28
C GLY A 12 4.82 -0.78 39.05
N GLU A 13 4.34 -1.50 38.04
CA GLU A 13 4.80 -2.84 37.66
C GLU A 13 5.51 -2.81 36.30
N GLY A 14 6.31 -3.84 36.00
CA GLY A 14 6.96 -3.98 34.69
C GLY A 14 5.93 -4.05 33.55
N LEU A 15 6.19 -3.35 32.45
CA LEU A 15 5.29 -3.29 31.31
C LEU A 15 5.04 -4.70 30.71
N VAL A 16 3.77 -5.06 30.55
CA VAL A 16 3.37 -6.31 29.88
C VAL A 16 2.91 -6.00 28.46
N VAL A 17 3.54 -6.66 27.48
CA VAL A 17 3.17 -6.56 26.07
C VAL A 17 2.49 -7.84 25.58
N ARG A 18 1.54 -7.69 24.65
CA ARG A 18 0.92 -8.80 23.92
C ARG A 18 1.27 -8.68 22.45
N GLY A 19 1.85 -9.74 21.90
CA GLY A 19 2.18 -9.84 20.48
C GLY A 19 1.56 -11.08 19.84
N LYS A 20 1.63 -11.15 18.50
CA LYS A 20 1.25 -12.30 17.70
C LYS A 20 2.40 -12.64 16.74
N HIS A 21 2.79 -13.90 16.71
CA HIS A 21 3.72 -14.43 15.71
C HIS A 21 2.96 -15.35 14.77
N ILE A 22 3.24 -15.25 13.48
CA ILE A 22 2.64 -16.09 12.44
C ILE A 22 3.79 -16.71 11.66
N LEU A 23 3.84 -18.03 11.64
CA LEU A 23 4.86 -18.80 10.94
C LEU A 23 4.25 -19.44 9.71
N PHE A 24 4.93 -19.26 8.58
CA PHE A 24 4.58 -19.91 7.31
C PHE A 24 5.76 -20.77 6.86
N ILE A 25 5.47 -21.99 6.41
CA ILE A 25 6.47 -22.92 5.90
C ILE A 25 6.11 -23.20 4.45
N GLN A 26 6.98 -22.78 3.53
CA GLN A 26 6.77 -22.91 2.09
C GLN A 26 8.08 -23.36 1.41
N PRO A 27 8.00 -24.09 0.28
CA PRO A 27 9.15 -24.33 -0.57
C PRO A 27 9.81 -23.02 -1.04
N PRO A 28 11.12 -23.01 -1.34
CA PRO A 28 11.82 -21.81 -1.80
C PRO A 28 11.13 -21.12 -2.99
N ALA A 29 10.62 -21.89 -3.96
CA ALA A 29 9.99 -21.38 -5.17
C ALA A 29 8.68 -20.59 -4.93
N SER A 30 7.94 -20.88 -3.86
CA SER A 30 6.66 -20.19 -3.55
C SER A 30 6.73 -19.30 -2.31
N SER A 31 7.86 -19.32 -1.59
CA SER A 31 8.00 -18.64 -0.32
C SER A 31 7.86 -17.13 -0.45
N ALA A 32 8.44 -16.52 -1.49
CA ALA A 32 8.35 -15.08 -1.69
C ALA A 32 6.92 -14.64 -2.02
N LEU A 33 6.25 -15.31 -2.97
CA LEU A 33 4.83 -15.09 -3.28
C LEU A 33 3.96 -15.12 -2.02
N TYR A 34 4.09 -16.19 -1.24
CA TYR A 34 3.30 -16.33 -0.02
C TYR A 34 3.62 -15.23 1.00
N HIS A 35 4.91 -14.91 1.18
CA HIS A 35 5.37 -13.87 2.08
C HIS A 35 4.82 -12.49 1.69
N ARG A 36 4.92 -12.08 0.41
CA ARG A 36 4.48 -10.78 -0.08
C ARG A 36 2.97 -10.59 0.14
N VAL A 37 2.15 -11.53 -0.36
CA VAL A 37 0.68 -11.45 -0.28
C VAL A 37 0.19 -11.54 1.18
N SER A 38 0.77 -12.43 1.98
CA SER A 38 0.35 -12.62 3.37
C SER A 38 0.75 -11.44 4.24
N SER A 39 1.95 -10.89 4.07
CA SER A 39 2.42 -9.74 4.85
C SER A 39 1.55 -8.52 4.60
N GLN A 40 1.19 -8.26 3.34
CA GLN A 40 0.28 -7.17 2.99
C GLN A 40 -1.12 -7.39 3.60
N SER A 41 -1.68 -8.61 3.51
CA SER A 41 -2.98 -8.93 4.08
C SER A 41 -3.02 -8.82 5.60
N LEU A 42 -1.91 -9.14 6.27
CA LEU A 42 -1.75 -9.00 7.71
C LEU A 42 -1.61 -7.54 8.15
N TYR A 43 -0.85 -6.75 7.40
CA TYR A 43 -0.68 -5.32 7.65
C TYR A 43 -1.99 -4.55 7.41
N MET A 44 -2.68 -4.84 6.30
CA MET A 44 -3.94 -4.23 5.90
C MET A 44 -5.17 -5.02 6.39
N HIS A 45 -5.11 -5.60 7.59
CA HIS A 45 -6.22 -6.38 8.10
C HIS A 45 -7.50 -5.53 8.16
N PRO A 46 -8.69 -6.10 7.88
CA PRO A 46 -9.93 -5.35 7.96
C PRO A 46 -10.13 -4.73 9.35
N LEU A 47 -10.62 -3.49 9.38
CA LEU A 47 -11.07 -2.85 10.61
C LEU A 47 -12.53 -3.24 10.86
N SER A 48 -12.78 -3.91 11.99
CA SER A 48 -14.14 -4.21 12.42
C SER A 48 -14.76 -3.02 13.12
N THR A 49 -15.89 -2.53 12.61
CA THR A 49 -16.68 -1.47 13.22
C THR A 49 -17.98 -2.06 13.77
N PHE A 50 -18.42 -1.57 14.92
CA PHE A 50 -19.65 -2.01 15.59
C PHE A 50 -20.49 -0.79 15.94
N ALA A 51 -21.80 -0.89 15.73
CA ALA A 51 -22.74 0.16 16.08
C ALA A 51 -23.97 -0.46 16.78
N ILE A 52 -24.42 0.19 17.84
CA ILE A 52 -25.70 -0.13 18.46
C ILE A 52 -26.78 0.59 17.66
N ILE A 53 -27.72 -0.15 17.09
CA ILE A 53 -28.81 0.40 16.31
C ILE A 53 -30.16 0.25 17.05
N PRO A 54 -31.02 1.28 17.07
CA PRO A 54 -32.32 1.21 17.73
C PRO A 54 -33.39 0.53 16.86
N GLN A 55 -33.03 0.07 15.66
CA GLN A 55 -33.91 -0.54 14.67
C GLN A 55 -33.45 -1.95 14.30
N THR A 56 -34.30 -2.71 13.59
CA THR A 56 -33.91 -4.03 13.07
C THR A 56 -32.84 -3.92 11.99
N TYR A 57 -32.08 -5.00 11.79
CA TYR A 57 -31.08 -5.06 10.72
C TYR A 57 -31.68 -4.74 9.34
N ASP A 58 -32.84 -5.30 9.00
CA ASP A 58 -33.48 -5.07 7.70
C ASP A 58 -33.81 -3.58 7.46
N SER A 59 -34.32 -2.90 8.49
CA SER A 59 -34.59 -1.45 8.41
C SER A 59 -33.31 -0.65 8.23
N TYR A 60 -32.21 -1.04 8.89
CA TYR A 60 -30.90 -0.42 8.74
C TYR A 60 -30.30 -0.65 7.36
N ALA A 61 -30.32 -1.89 6.88
CA ALA A 61 -29.81 -2.27 5.57
C ALA A 61 -30.54 -1.53 4.43
N ALA A 62 -31.85 -1.29 4.59
CA ALA A 62 -32.64 -0.53 3.64
C ALA A 62 -32.34 0.98 3.65
N ALA A 63 -31.99 1.54 4.81
CA ALA A 63 -31.78 2.98 4.98
C ALA A 63 -30.34 3.44 4.67
N TYR A 64 -29.34 2.56 4.82
CA TYR A 64 -27.94 2.94 4.75
C TYR A 64 -27.13 2.06 3.78
N ARG A 65 -26.13 2.67 3.13
CA ARG A 65 -25.15 1.93 2.31
C ARG A 65 -24.28 1.05 3.20
N GLN A 66 -24.30 -0.25 2.94
CA GLN A 66 -23.53 -1.24 3.72
C GLN A 66 -22.12 -1.46 3.18
N THR A 67 -21.90 -1.17 1.90
CA THR A 67 -20.60 -1.33 1.24
C THR A 67 -20.34 -0.15 0.33
N TRP A 68 -19.07 0.25 0.25
CA TRP A 68 -18.59 1.21 -0.71
C TRP A 68 -17.12 0.91 -1.00
N SER A 69 -16.72 1.08 -2.25
CA SER A 69 -15.35 0.95 -2.70
C SER A 69 -15.10 1.99 -3.79
N ALA A 70 -13.94 2.62 -3.77
CA ALA A 70 -13.47 3.45 -4.88
C ALA A 70 -13.04 2.60 -6.09
N LEU A 71 -12.59 1.37 -5.83
CA LEU A 71 -12.16 0.40 -6.81
C LEU A 71 -13.38 -0.36 -7.35
N THR A 72 -13.57 -0.39 -8.66
CA THR A 72 -14.62 -1.22 -9.30
C THR A 72 -14.15 -2.64 -9.62
N ASP A 73 -12.84 -2.86 -9.64
CA ASP A 73 -12.22 -4.18 -9.82
C ASP A 73 -10.98 -4.29 -8.93
N THR A 74 -10.47 -5.50 -8.79
CA THR A 74 -9.24 -5.80 -8.08
C THR A 74 -8.01 -5.35 -8.87
N LEU A 75 -6.98 -4.89 -8.15
CA LEU A 75 -5.68 -4.60 -8.77
C LEU A 75 -4.97 -5.92 -9.13
N PRO A 76 -4.06 -5.91 -10.12
CA PRO A 76 -3.20 -7.06 -10.38
C PRO A 76 -2.48 -7.49 -9.10
N LEU A 77 -2.26 -8.80 -8.92
CA LEU A 77 -1.73 -9.32 -7.65
C LEU A 77 -0.41 -8.68 -7.25
N ASN A 78 0.46 -8.34 -8.20
CA ASN A 78 1.76 -7.70 -7.97
C ASN A 78 1.70 -6.17 -7.79
N VAL A 79 0.50 -5.57 -7.76
CA VAL A 79 0.29 -4.14 -7.53
C VAL A 79 -0.46 -3.91 -6.22
N HIS A 80 0.09 -3.06 -5.37
CA HIS A 80 -0.56 -2.62 -4.13
C HIS A 80 -0.90 -1.13 -4.17
N LEU A 81 -2.13 -0.77 -3.79
CA LEU A 81 -2.55 0.61 -3.55
C LEU A 81 -2.05 1.11 -2.18
N LEU A 82 -0.85 1.65 -2.17
CA LEU A 82 -0.19 2.15 -0.95
C LEU A 82 -0.85 3.42 -0.39
N THR A 83 -1.36 4.30 -1.25
CA THR A 83 -2.06 5.52 -0.82
C THR A 83 -3.24 5.81 -1.73
N PHE A 84 -4.37 6.14 -1.13
CA PHE A 84 -5.53 6.73 -1.81
C PHE A 84 -6.09 7.84 -0.93
N GLU A 85 -5.97 9.08 -1.37
CA GLU A 85 -6.29 10.26 -0.56
C GLU A 85 -6.99 11.32 -1.40
N GLN A 86 -8.00 11.97 -0.83
CA GLN A 86 -8.66 13.11 -1.44
C GLN A 86 -8.04 14.41 -0.92
N LEU A 87 -7.43 15.19 -1.82
CA LEU A 87 -6.80 16.48 -1.48
C LEU A 87 -7.81 17.64 -1.56
N ALA A 88 -8.76 17.56 -2.49
CA ALA A 88 -9.83 18.53 -2.68
C ALA A 88 -11.03 17.84 -3.37
N PRO A 89 -12.19 18.52 -3.54
CA PRO A 89 -13.28 17.95 -4.34
C PRO A 89 -12.78 17.51 -5.71
N GLN A 90 -12.94 16.21 -6.03
CA GLN A 90 -12.48 15.58 -7.28
C GLN A 90 -10.96 15.59 -7.54
N ILE A 91 -10.13 15.95 -6.55
CA ILE A 91 -8.66 15.87 -6.65
C ILE A 91 -8.17 14.77 -5.72
N TYR A 92 -7.54 13.75 -6.30
CA TYR A 92 -7.05 12.58 -5.57
C TYR A 92 -5.55 12.40 -5.75
N ARG A 93 -4.89 11.94 -4.69
CA ARG A 93 -3.51 11.45 -4.70
C ARG A 93 -3.54 9.94 -4.57
N ILE A 94 -2.90 9.27 -5.53
CA ILE A 94 -2.71 7.83 -5.52
C ILE A 94 -1.23 7.49 -5.46
N ARG A 95 -0.88 6.43 -4.74
CA ARG A 95 0.42 5.77 -4.84
C ARG A 95 0.18 4.28 -5.01
N VAL A 96 0.77 3.72 -6.05
CA VAL A 96 0.79 2.29 -6.31
C VAL A 96 2.22 1.81 -6.26
N GLU A 97 2.42 0.57 -5.81
CA GLU A 97 3.74 -0.05 -5.76
C GLU A 97 3.71 -1.44 -6.39
N HIS A 98 4.82 -1.80 -7.03
CA HIS A 98 5.11 -3.18 -7.40
C HIS A 98 5.93 -3.79 -6.27
N TYR A 99 5.29 -4.62 -5.44
CA TYR A 99 5.87 -5.05 -4.16
C TYR A 99 6.62 -6.39 -4.24
N PHE A 100 6.70 -6.98 -5.43
CA PHE A 100 7.59 -8.09 -5.77
C PHE A 100 8.91 -7.58 -6.33
N GLU A 101 10.02 -8.18 -5.89
CA GLU A 101 11.36 -7.90 -6.39
C GLU A 101 11.71 -8.79 -7.59
N LEU A 102 12.85 -8.51 -8.23
CA LEU A 102 13.36 -9.29 -9.34
C LEU A 102 13.60 -10.75 -8.91
N ASN A 103 13.05 -11.70 -9.68
CA ASN A 103 13.20 -13.15 -9.48
C ASN A 103 12.58 -13.70 -8.17
N GLU A 104 11.63 -13.01 -7.55
CA GLU A 104 10.90 -13.55 -6.39
C GLU A 104 9.83 -14.57 -6.76
N ASP A 105 9.19 -14.36 -7.91
CA ASP A 105 8.11 -15.18 -8.46
C ASP A 105 8.18 -15.18 -9.99
N GLU A 106 7.95 -16.34 -10.62
CA GLU A 106 8.05 -16.52 -12.07
C GLU A 106 7.03 -15.69 -12.87
N THR A 107 5.92 -15.30 -12.25
CA THR A 107 4.84 -14.54 -12.91
C THR A 107 4.77 -13.10 -12.40
N HIS A 108 4.85 -12.93 -11.08
CA HIS A 108 4.53 -11.68 -10.40
C HIS A 108 5.72 -10.74 -10.23
N SER A 109 6.94 -11.16 -10.61
CA SER A 109 8.12 -10.28 -10.66
C SER A 109 8.24 -9.48 -11.96
N HIS A 110 7.33 -9.69 -12.92
CA HIS A 110 7.38 -9.06 -14.23
C HIS A 110 6.57 -7.75 -14.29
N PRO A 111 6.91 -6.83 -15.22
CA PRO A 111 6.14 -5.61 -15.42
C PRO A 111 4.65 -5.90 -15.66
N VAL A 112 3.81 -5.03 -15.12
CA VAL A 112 2.35 -5.13 -15.23
C VAL A 112 1.76 -3.78 -15.59
N THR A 113 0.72 -3.80 -16.43
CA THR A 113 -0.02 -2.61 -16.84
C THR A 113 -1.47 -2.79 -16.46
N PHE A 114 -2.09 -1.72 -15.96
CA PHE A 114 -3.52 -1.69 -15.65
C PHE A 114 -4.08 -0.30 -15.97
N ASP A 115 -5.38 -0.23 -16.25
CA ASP A 115 -6.05 1.01 -16.62
C ASP A 115 -6.65 1.71 -15.39
N LEU A 116 -6.09 2.87 -15.02
CA LEU A 116 -6.55 3.66 -13.88
C LEU A 116 -8.01 4.09 -14.02
N GLN A 117 -8.44 4.44 -15.24
CA GLN A 117 -9.82 4.88 -15.48
C GLN A 117 -10.81 3.74 -15.22
N SER A 118 -10.50 2.52 -15.65
CA SER A 118 -11.32 1.34 -15.40
C SER A 118 -11.38 1.03 -13.91
N ILE A 119 -10.25 1.08 -13.20
CA ILE A 119 -10.17 0.76 -11.77
C ILE A 119 -10.94 1.77 -10.90
N PHE A 120 -10.81 3.07 -11.18
CA PHE A 120 -11.41 4.15 -10.37
C PHE A 120 -12.71 4.71 -10.94
N LYS A 121 -13.40 3.95 -11.81
CA LYS A 121 -14.62 4.42 -12.48
C LYS A 121 -15.74 4.82 -11.50
N SER A 122 -15.80 4.22 -10.32
CA SER A 122 -16.86 4.48 -9.32
C SER A 122 -16.84 5.91 -8.77
N ILE A 123 -15.69 6.59 -8.84
CA ILE A 123 -15.49 7.94 -8.31
C ILE A 123 -15.46 9.02 -9.40
N GLY A 124 -15.67 8.64 -10.66
CA GLY A 124 -15.82 9.55 -11.79
C GLY A 124 -14.93 9.24 -12.99
N GLN A 125 -14.86 10.19 -13.92
CA GLN A 125 -13.98 10.15 -15.08
C GLN A 125 -12.70 10.93 -14.77
N ILE A 126 -11.54 10.33 -15.04
CA ILE A 126 -10.23 10.96 -14.95
C ILE A 126 -10.08 11.90 -16.14
N SER A 127 -10.11 13.20 -15.89
CA SER A 127 -9.88 14.22 -16.92
C SER A 127 -8.39 14.49 -17.16
N GLU A 128 -7.57 14.33 -16.12
CA GLU A 128 -6.15 14.63 -16.10
C GLU A 128 -5.46 13.72 -15.08
N PHE A 129 -4.22 13.34 -15.37
CA PHE A 129 -3.32 12.72 -14.42
C PHE A 129 -1.92 13.31 -14.61
N THR A 130 -1.20 13.50 -13.51
CA THR A 130 0.18 14.00 -13.53
C THR A 130 1.03 13.10 -12.65
N GLU A 131 2.09 12.54 -13.20
CA GLU A 131 3.05 11.78 -12.42
C GLU A 131 3.97 12.73 -11.65
N LEU A 132 4.10 12.49 -10.34
CA LEU A 132 4.88 13.31 -9.42
C LEU A 132 5.96 12.45 -8.77
N THR A 133 6.97 13.10 -8.22
CA THR A 133 7.92 12.48 -7.28
C THR A 133 7.19 11.89 -6.06
N LEU A 134 7.84 11.00 -5.31
CA LEU A 134 7.23 10.25 -4.20
C LEU A 134 6.53 11.15 -3.14
N THR A 135 7.11 12.31 -2.87
CA THR A 135 6.58 13.34 -1.94
C THR A 135 5.44 14.18 -2.52
N ALA A 136 5.08 13.97 -3.79
CA ALA A 136 4.01 14.67 -4.50
C ALA A 136 4.17 16.20 -4.57
N ASN A 137 5.40 16.69 -4.65
CA ASN A 137 5.72 18.13 -4.65
C ASN A 137 6.48 18.61 -5.91
N LEU A 138 6.80 17.71 -6.84
CA LEU A 138 7.50 18.01 -8.08
C LEU A 138 6.99 17.07 -9.18
N PRO A 139 6.60 17.56 -10.36
CA PRO A 139 6.36 16.71 -11.54
C PRO A 139 7.55 15.82 -11.85
N LEU A 140 7.32 14.55 -12.16
CA LEU A 140 8.42 13.62 -12.43
C LEU A 140 9.28 14.08 -13.61
N THR A 141 8.65 14.72 -14.61
CA THR A 141 9.31 15.33 -15.77
C THR A 141 10.34 16.42 -15.41
N ASP A 142 10.18 17.04 -14.24
CA ASP A 142 11.04 18.15 -13.79
C ASP A 142 12.19 17.66 -12.90
N LEU A 143 12.22 16.36 -12.57
CA LEU A 143 13.23 15.77 -11.71
C LEU A 143 14.60 15.75 -12.40
N LYS A 144 15.60 16.40 -11.77
CA LYS A 144 17.00 16.39 -12.22
C LYS A 144 17.84 15.53 -11.28
N ARG A 145 18.40 14.44 -11.79
CA ARG A 145 19.33 13.57 -11.03
C ARG A 145 20.76 14.04 -11.24
N LEU A 146 21.56 13.98 -10.16
CA LEU A 146 23.00 14.16 -10.25
C LEU A 146 23.62 12.89 -10.86
N THR A 147 24.61 13.08 -11.73
CA THR A 147 25.40 12.00 -12.30
C THR A 147 26.69 11.85 -11.51
N TRP A 148 26.91 10.68 -10.95
CA TRP A 148 28.13 10.34 -10.22
C TRP A 148 28.93 9.31 -11.01
N LEU A 149 30.25 9.46 -11.00
CA LEU A 149 31.18 8.43 -11.43
C LEU A 149 31.53 7.57 -10.22
N SER A 150 31.11 6.31 -10.26
CA SER A 150 31.58 5.34 -9.28
C SER A 150 33.04 4.96 -9.56
N GLY A 151 33.72 4.36 -8.58
CA GLY A 151 35.13 3.94 -8.70
C GLY A 151 35.43 3.00 -9.88
N GLU A 152 34.40 2.39 -10.47
CA GLU A 152 34.50 1.45 -11.60
C GLU A 152 34.10 2.07 -12.95
N GLN A 153 33.98 3.40 -13.06
CA GLN A 153 33.49 4.11 -14.26
C GLN A 153 32.04 3.77 -14.65
N GLU A 154 31.31 3.06 -13.79
CA GLU A 154 29.88 2.89 -13.97
C GLU A 154 29.15 4.19 -13.62
N SER A 155 28.35 4.64 -14.57
CA SER A 155 27.51 5.82 -14.44
C SER A 155 26.26 5.49 -13.63
N SER A 156 25.88 6.37 -12.71
CA SER A 156 24.62 6.27 -11.96
C SER A 156 23.35 6.53 -12.81
N HIS A 157 23.46 6.61 -14.14
CA HIS A 157 22.32 6.85 -15.02
C HIS A 157 21.40 5.63 -15.07
N ILE A 158 20.21 5.77 -14.49
CA ILE A 158 19.08 4.87 -14.68
C ILE A 158 18.17 5.50 -15.75
N PHE A 159 17.84 4.76 -16.80
CA PHE A 159 16.88 5.19 -17.80
C PHE A 159 15.49 5.23 -17.15
N VAL A 160 14.91 6.42 -17.04
CA VAL A 160 13.49 6.59 -16.72
C VAL A 160 12.81 6.83 -18.07
N PRO A 161 12.02 5.89 -18.60
CA PRO A 161 11.34 6.03 -19.88
C PRO A 161 10.32 7.18 -19.89
#